data_AF-A0A4V1X541-F1
#
_entry.id   AF-A0A4V1X541-F1
#
_cell.length_a   1.000
_cell.length_b   1.000
_cell.length_c   1.000
_cell.angle_alpha   90.00
_cell.angle_beta   90.00
_cell.angle_gamma   90.00
#
_symmetry.space_group_name_H-M   'P 1'
#
loop_
_entity.id
_entity.type
_entity.pdbx_description
1 polymer ?
#
loop_
_entity_poly.entity_id
_entity_poly.type
_entity_poly.pdbx_seq_one_letter_code
_entity_poly.pdbx_strand_id
1 'polypeptide(L)'
;MAVVPDLESIPPTAHDIPWLDYEIPAVGAVFRQLAGNSSDQDLLGAREIPSTFDLGQVRMWLDVCRSEHGDACKQRASYEPITRGFRLINCSKDPPEVEEQPWGTPYAALSYVWGSTSADLDPWPATVMDAVEVTRKLNFTYLWVDRSCINQSDLDEKGYLISRMTTIYEAADFTIVAAAGSGASHGLPGVRSTPRRPQPKYYVDSGSLLLSILPDPRREVMQSQYWTRGWTYQEGVLSNRRIVFTEHQTYWECRSMASHESADITLFHTPASFKDNSNYLLVDFLLTGIFKGGAFSGGSNAHQDDAVISNDEAYRLDYGFPVVNEINVRAQLRGLADHMREFTKRHLTQDTDILPACKQSYHAN
;
A
#
# COMPACT_ATOMS: atom_id res chain seq x y z
N MET A 1 2.66 30.38 4.22
CA MET A 1 1.23 30.39 4.60
C MET A 1 0.52 29.38 3.73
N ALA A 2 0.22 28.20 4.28
CA ALA A 2 -0.72 27.26 3.67
C ALA A 2 -2.11 27.91 3.70
N VAL A 3 -2.84 27.89 2.59
CA VAL A 3 -4.27 28.23 2.63
C VAL A 3 -4.98 26.96 3.08
N VAL A 4 -4.97 26.75 4.40
CA VAL A 4 -5.93 25.86 5.06
C VAL A 4 -7.22 26.69 5.18
N PRO A 5 -8.39 26.20 4.77
CA PRO A 5 -9.64 26.93 4.98
C PRO A 5 -9.73 27.34 6.46
N ASP A 6 -10.07 28.61 6.71
CA ASP A 6 -10.06 29.22 8.04
C ASP A 6 -10.90 28.38 9.03
N LEU A 7 -10.21 27.64 9.89
CA LEU A 7 -10.76 27.02 11.09
C LEU A 7 -10.05 27.68 12.28
N GLU A 8 -10.80 28.42 13.09
CA GLU A 8 -10.36 29.40 14.11
C GLU A 8 -9.50 28.85 15.28
N SER A 9 -8.94 27.64 15.22
CA SER A 9 -8.46 26.95 16.44
C SER A 9 -7.09 26.26 16.39
N ILE A 10 -6.21 26.49 15.41
CA ILE A 10 -4.90 25.79 15.39
C ILE A 10 -3.84 26.55 16.23
N PRO A 11 -3.30 25.96 17.33
CA PRO A 11 -2.28 26.59 18.16
C PRO A 11 -0.85 26.49 17.56
N PRO A 12 0.11 27.33 18.00
CA PRO A 12 1.40 27.54 17.34
C PRO A 12 2.51 26.53 17.73
N THR A 13 2.19 25.43 18.40
CA THR A 13 3.17 24.45 18.86
C THR A 13 2.78 23.06 18.37
N ALA A 14 3.77 22.31 17.84
CA ALA A 14 3.60 20.97 17.30
C ALA A 14 2.86 20.06 18.29
N HIS A 15 1.59 19.82 17.99
CA HIS A 15 0.82 18.73 18.56
C HIS A 15 0.86 17.57 17.57
N ASP A 16 0.77 16.34 18.09
CA ASP A 16 0.28 15.20 17.31
C ASP A 16 -0.91 15.69 16.49
N ILE A 17 -0.92 15.40 15.18
CA ILE A 17 -1.95 15.90 14.27
C ILE A 17 -2.93 14.75 13.97
N PRO A 18 -3.87 14.44 14.90
CA PRO A 18 -4.82 13.35 14.73
C PRO A 18 -5.81 13.57 13.57
N TRP A 19 -5.99 14.79 13.05
CA TRP A 19 -6.96 14.98 11.95
C TRP A 19 -6.54 14.28 10.65
N LEU A 20 -5.23 14.09 10.39
CA LEU A 20 -4.75 13.26 9.27
C LEU A 20 -5.12 11.77 9.43
N ASP A 21 -5.48 11.38 10.65
CA ASP A 21 -5.93 10.04 11.02
C ASP A 21 -7.47 9.87 10.94
N TYR A 22 -8.23 10.97 10.95
CA TYR A 22 -9.70 10.95 10.99
C TYR A 22 -10.37 11.46 9.71
N GLU A 23 -9.77 12.43 9.00
CA GLU A 23 -10.27 12.95 7.73
C GLU A 23 -9.14 13.06 6.71
N ILE A 24 -9.07 12.10 5.79
CA ILE A 24 -8.14 12.18 4.66
C ILE A 24 -8.68 13.23 3.67
N PRO A 25 -8.01 14.39 3.45
CA PRO A 25 -8.54 15.47 2.64
C PRO A 25 -8.93 14.99 1.24
N ALA A 26 -10.09 15.45 0.75
CA ALA A 26 -10.56 15.13 -0.59
C ALA A 26 -9.71 15.77 -1.69
N VAL A 27 -9.06 16.88 -1.34
CA VAL A 27 -8.22 17.68 -2.22
C VAL A 27 -6.91 17.99 -1.50
N GLY A 28 -5.81 18.00 -2.26
CA GLY A 28 -4.51 18.40 -1.73
C GLY A 28 -4.49 19.86 -1.32
N ALA A 29 -3.73 20.18 -0.28
CA ALA A 29 -3.48 21.55 0.12
C ALA A 29 -2.54 22.28 -0.86
N VAL A 30 -2.56 23.61 -0.84
CA VAL A 30 -1.65 24.47 -1.62
C VAL A 30 -0.65 25.14 -0.68
N PHE A 31 0.63 24.98 -1.00
CA PHE A 31 1.77 25.52 -0.27
C PHE A 31 2.39 26.66 -1.06
N ARG A 32 2.87 27.68 -0.34
CA ARG A 32 3.64 28.76 -0.93
C ARG A 32 5.11 28.60 -0.55
N GLN A 33 5.95 28.32 -1.53
CA GLN A 33 7.39 28.35 -1.42
C GLN A 33 7.91 29.77 -1.67
N LEU A 34 8.64 30.32 -0.71
CA LEU A 34 9.20 31.68 -0.78
C LEU A 34 10.48 31.71 -1.62
N ALA A 35 10.71 32.82 -2.32
CA ALA A 35 11.96 33.04 -3.06
C ALA A 35 13.09 33.46 -2.12
N GLY A 36 14.13 32.62 -1.99
CA GLY A 36 15.30 32.84 -1.13
C GLY A 36 15.37 31.82 0.01
N ASN A 37 16.55 31.22 0.23
CA ASN A 37 16.82 30.10 1.14
C ASN A 37 15.92 30.09 2.39
N SER A 38 15.06 29.08 2.48
CA SER A 38 14.40 28.71 3.72
C SER A 38 15.49 28.21 4.68
N SER A 39 15.83 29.04 5.65
CA SER A 39 16.51 28.58 6.86
C SER A 39 15.65 27.49 7.52
N ASP A 40 16.30 26.38 7.86
CA ASP A 40 15.89 25.27 8.72
C ASP A 40 14.54 25.38 9.46
N GLN A 41 13.79 24.26 9.45
CA GLN A 41 12.66 23.88 10.34
C GLN A 41 11.20 23.98 9.84
N ASP A 42 10.92 23.80 8.54
CA ASP A 42 9.53 23.50 8.15
C ASP A 42 9.22 22.00 8.36
N LEU A 43 8.30 21.69 9.29
CA LEU A 43 7.83 20.32 9.61
C LEU A 43 7.04 19.65 8.48
N LEU A 44 6.58 20.43 7.50
CA LEU A 44 5.83 19.98 6.33
C LEU A 44 6.19 20.86 5.13
N GLY A 45 7.06 20.33 4.25
CA GLY A 45 7.41 20.94 2.98
C GLY A 45 6.56 20.40 1.83
N ALA A 46 6.26 21.23 0.83
CA ALA A 46 5.75 20.76 -0.45
C ALA A 46 6.88 20.64 -1.45
N ARG A 47 6.89 19.55 -2.20
CA ARG A 47 7.91 19.24 -3.20
C ARG A 47 7.32 19.42 -4.60
N GLU A 48 8.04 20.11 -5.48
CA GLU A 48 7.72 20.10 -6.89
C GLU A 48 8.07 18.72 -7.47
N ILE A 49 7.10 18.06 -8.11
CA ILE A 49 7.29 16.72 -8.65
C ILE A 49 7.41 16.75 -10.19
N PRO A 50 8.28 15.92 -10.78
CA PRO A 50 8.39 15.82 -12.22
C PRO A 50 7.14 15.16 -12.84
N SER A 51 6.93 15.41 -14.13
CA SER A 51 5.88 14.72 -14.92
C SER A 51 6.19 13.24 -15.17
N THR A 52 7.41 12.79 -14.86
CA THR A 52 7.86 11.40 -14.97
C THR A 52 8.06 10.81 -13.58
N PHE A 53 8.21 9.49 -13.52
CA PHE A 53 8.56 8.76 -12.32
C PHE A 53 9.88 9.26 -11.72
N ASP A 54 9.83 9.73 -10.47
CA ASP A 54 11.01 10.17 -9.73
C ASP A 54 11.75 8.99 -9.10
N LEU A 55 12.67 8.42 -9.89
CA LEU A 55 13.54 7.34 -9.45
C LEU A 55 14.43 7.74 -8.27
N GLY A 56 14.85 9.01 -8.18
CA GLY A 56 15.72 9.48 -7.10
C GLY A 56 15.02 9.41 -5.76
N GLN A 57 13.77 9.87 -5.71
CA GLN A 57 12.94 9.83 -4.51
C GLN A 57 12.69 8.39 -4.03
N VAL A 58 12.34 7.49 -4.94
CA VAL A 58 12.07 6.09 -4.57
C VAL A 58 13.32 5.36 -4.09
N ARG A 59 14.49 5.63 -4.71
CA ARG A 59 15.77 5.10 -4.22
C ARG A 59 16.08 5.60 -2.82
N MET A 60 15.89 6.90 -2.57
CA MET A 60 16.08 7.47 -1.24
C MET A 60 15.20 6.78 -0.19
N TRP A 61 13.90 6.58 -0.47
CA TRP A 61 13.01 5.87 0.46
C TRP A 61 13.44 4.42 0.70
N LEU A 62 13.87 3.72 -0.35
CA LEU A 62 14.36 2.35 -0.23
C LEU A 62 15.65 2.29 0.61
N ASP A 63 16.56 3.24 0.42
CA ASP A 63 17.83 3.31 1.14
C ASP A 63 17.60 3.63 2.61
N VAL A 64 16.78 4.64 2.95
CA VAL A 64 16.37 4.95 4.34
C VAL A 64 15.74 3.73 5.00
N CYS A 65 14.85 3.03 4.28
CA CYS A 65 14.22 1.82 4.81
C CYS A 65 15.24 0.70 5.11
N ARG A 66 16.31 0.59 4.31
CA ARG A 66 17.35 -0.43 4.48
C ARG A 66 18.37 -0.06 5.55
N SER A 67 18.70 1.22 5.71
CA SER A 67 19.69 1.69 6.69
C SER A 67 19.10 1.90 8.08
N GLU A 68 17.90 2.48 8.17
CA GLU A 68 17.37 2.99 9.44
C GLU A 68 16.36 2.06 10.13
N HIS A 69 15.65 1.21 9.40
CA HIS A 69 14.53 0.44 9.97
C HIS A 69 14.89 -0.95 10.51
N GLY A 70 16.15 -1.39 10.37
CA GLY A 70 16.67 -2.63 10.95
C GLY A 70 15.74 -3.85 10.78
N ASP A 71 15.50 -4.57 11.89
CA ASP A 71 14.68 -5.80 11.90
C ASP A 71 13.19 -5.56 11.65
N ALA A 72 12.70 -4.32 11.79
CA ALA A 72 11.29 -4.01 11.52
C ALA A 72 10.97 -4.17 10.02
N CYS A 73 11.86 -3.71 9.15
CA CYS A 73 11.72 -3.82 7.69
C CYS A 73 12.62 -4.90 7.07
N LYS A 74 13.29 -5.72 7.88
CA LYS A 74 14.04 -6.87 7.38
C LYS A 74 13.09 -7.87 6.74
N GLN A 75 13.51 -8.41 5.60
CA GLN A 75 12.74 -9.39 4.85
C GLN A 75 12.49 -10.61 5.73
N ARG A 76 11.23 -10.82 6.11
CA ARG A 76 10.79 -11.98 6.89
C ARG A 76 10.47 -13.10 5.92
N ALA A 77 11.43 -13.58 5.13
CA ALA A 77 11.12 -14.70 4.23
C ALA A 77 10.64 -15.87 5.09
N SER A 78 9.37 -16.29 4.91
CA SER A 78 8.82 -17.49 5.53
C SER A 78 9.82 -18.64 5.37
N TYR A 79 10.07 -19.39 6.46
CA TYR A 79 11.06 -20.48 6.50
C TYR A 79 10.77 -21.63 5.53
N GLU A 80 9.61 -21.63 4.88
CA GLU A 80 9.20 -22.65 3.92
C GLU A 80 9.54 -22.21 2.50
N PRO A 81 10.56 -22.80 1.85
CA PRO A 81 10.95 -22.43 0.50
C PRO A 81 9.91 -22.87 -0.54
N ILE A 82 9.83 -22.12 -1.64
CA ILE A 82 9.09 -22.57 -2.83
C ILE A 82 9.90 -23.67 -3.51
N THR A 83 9.33 -24.87 -3.60
CA THR A 83 10.04 -26.07 -4.06
C THR A 83 9.79 -26.41 -5.52
N ARG A 84 8.79 -25.78 -6.16
CA ARG A 84 8.45 -26.02 -7.57
C ARG A 84 7.80 -24.78 -8.20
N GLY A 85 8.02 -24.60 -9.49
CA GLY A 85 7.29 -23.61 -10.29
C GLY A 85 7.65 -22.15 -10.04
N PHE A 86 8.73 -21.86 -9.30
CA PHE A 86 9.13 -20.48 -9.03
C PHE A 86 9.74 -19.86 -10.28
N ARG A 87 8.95 -19.04 -10.96
CA ARG A 87 9.33 -18.30 -12.16
C ARG A 87 9.33 -16.81 -11.90
N LEU A 88 10.20 -16.12 -12.61
CA LEU A 88 10.35 -14.68 -12.56
C LEU A 88 10.52 -14.13 -13.98
N ILE A 89 10.02 -12.93 -14.22
CA ILE A 89 10.26 -12.19 -15.45
C ILE A 89 11.65 -11.59 -15.38
N ASN A 90 12.53 -11.95 -16.31
CA ASN A 90 13.84 -11.35 -16.48
C ASN A 90 13.71 -9.99 -17.19
N CYS A 91 13.78 -8.92 -16.40
CA CYS A 91 13.67 -7.53 -16.85
C CYS A 91 14.90 -7.01 -17.61
N SER A 92 15.98 -7.79 -17.68
CA SER A 92 17.19 -7.41 -18.42
C SER A 92 17.12 -7.76 -19.91
N LYS A 93 16.16 -8.58 -20.32
CA LYS A 93 15.93 -8.99 -21.71
C LYS A 93 14.90 -8.08 -22.39
N ASP A 94 15.01 -7.93 -23.71
CA ASP A 94 14.07 -7.20 -24.55
C ASP A 94 13.71 -8.04 -25.80
N PRO A 95 12.49 -8.62 -25.88
CA PRO A 95 11.40 -8.52 -24.90
C PRO A 95 11.72 -9.27 -23.58
N PRO A 96 11.02 -8.97 -22.48
CA PRO A 96 11.20 -9.69 -21.23
C PRO A 96 10.82 -11.17 -21.37
N GLU A 97 11.47 -12.05 -20.60
CA GLU A 97 11.23 -13.49 -20.66
C GLU A 97 10.93 -14.05 -19.27
N VAL A 98 10.03 -15.04 -19.19
CA VAL A 98 9.72 -15.75 -17.95
C VAL A 98 10.69 -16.91 -17.80
N GLU A 99 11.46 -16.93 -16.71
CA GLU A 99 12.50 -17.91 -16.42
C GLU A 99 12.25 -18.59 -15.07
N GLU A 100 12.55 -19.88 -14.96
CA GLU A 100 12.64 -20.53 -13.66
C GLU A 100 13.87 -20.05 -12.89
N GLN A 101 13.69 -19.76 -11.60
CA GLN A 101 14.75 -19.27 -10.74
C GLN A 101 14.76 -20.07 -9.42
N PRO A 102 15.93 -20.23 -8.78
CA PRO A 102 15.98 -20.81 -7.45
C PRO A 102 15.30 -19.89 -6.44
N TRP A 103 14.65 -20.48 -5.44
CA TRP A 103 14.11 -19.71 -4.31
C TRP A 103 15.21 -18.94 -3.58
N GLY A 104 14.93 -17.71 -3.18
CA GLY A 104 15.90 -16.79 -2.59
C GLY A 104 16.61 -15.86 -3.59
N THR A 105 16.36 -16.04 -4.89
CA THR A 105 16.71 -15.03 -5.91
C THR A 105 16.03 -13.70 -5.55
N PRO A 106 16.73 -12.55 -5.51
CA PRO A 106 16.10 -11.25 -5.26
C PRO A 106 15.17 -10.80 -6.40
N TYR A 107 13.99 -10.30 -6.05
CA TYR A 107 12.98 -9.86 -7.02
C TYR A 107 12.07 -8.76 -6.45
N ALA A 108 11.46 -8.00 -7.37
CA ALA A 108 10.29 -7.17 -7.09
C ALA A 108 9.02 -7.95 -7.40
N ALA A 109 7.89 -7.62 -6.79
CA ALA A 109 6.57 -8.14 -7.17
C ALA A 109 5.68 -7.05 -7.77
N LEU A 110 4.69 -7.43 -8.59
CA LEU A 110 3.66 -6.53 -9.11
C LEU A 110 2.29 -6.94 -8.61
N SER A 111 1.57 -6.00 -8.01
CA SER A 111 0.16 -6.13 -7.62
C SER A 111 -0.68 -5.15 -8.43
N TYR A 112 -1.65 -5.66 -9.19
CA TYR A 112 -2.42 -4.88 -10.16
C TYR A 112 -3.77 -5.53 -10.48
N VAL A 113 -4.66 -4.77 -11.13
CA VAL A 113 -5.92 -5.31 -11.66
C VAL A 113 -5.68 -5.84 -13.06
N TRP A 114 -5.98 -7.11 -13.30
CA TRP A 114 -5.79 -7.72 -14.63
C TRP A 114 -6.65 -7.05 -15.69
N GLY A 115 -7.92 -6.74 -15.40
CA GLY A 115 -8.87 -6.25 -16.39
C GLY A 115 -9.46 -7.37 -17.26
N SER A 116 -10.20 -7.01 -18.30
CA SER A 116 -10.92 -7.95 -19.16
C SER A 116 -10.96 -7.56 -20.63
N THR A 117 -10.40 -6.41 -20.99
CA THR A 117 -10.35 -5.96 -22.39
C THR A 117 -9.32 -6.75 -23.19
N SER A 118 -9.38 -6.70 -24.51
CA SER A 118 -8.37 -7.34 -25.36
C SER A 118 -6.95 -6.83 -25.09
N ALA A 119 -6.81 -5.53 -24.81
CA ALA A 119 -5.53 -4.91 -24.47
C ALA A 119 -5.02 -5.33 -23.08
N ASP A 120 -5.93 -5.55 -22.12
CA ASP A 120 -5.59 -6.09 -20.81
C ASP A 120 -5.09 -7.54 -20.90
N LEU A 121 -5.62 -8.28 -21.87
CA LEU A 121 -5.30 -9.69 -22.07
C LEU A 121 -4.00 -9.92 -22.86
N ASP A 122 -3.34 -8.87 -23.34
CA ASP A 122 -2.02 -8.95 -23.95
C ASP A 122 -1.03 -9.68 -23.02
N PRO A 123 -0.05 -10.45 -23.54
CA PRO A 123 0.98 -11.09 -22.72
C PRO A 123 1.87 -10.09 -21.97
N TRP A 124 2.09 -8.91 -22.55
CA TRP A 124 2.94 -7.83 -22.05
C TRP A 124 2.16 -6.52 -21.99
N PRO A 125 1.10 -6.45 -21.16
CA PRO A 125 0.25 -5.28 -21.10
C PRO A 125 1.03 -4.09 -20.49
N ALA A 126 0.56 -2.87 -20.74
CA ALA A 126 1.30 -1.64 -20.41
C ALA A 126 1.77 -1.60 -18.94
N THR A 127 0.91 -1.98 -17.99
CA THR A 127 1.24 -2.00 -16.55
C THR A 127 2.40 -2.96 -16.23
N VAL A 128 2.46 -4.13 -16.90
CA VAL A 128 3.56 -5.09 -16.69
C VAL A 128 4.85 -4.56 -17.29
N MET A 129 4.81 -3.97 -18.49
CA MET A 129 6.00 -3.39 -19.12
C MET A 129 6.53 -2.17 -18.38
N ASP A 130 5.65 -1.36 -17.83
CA ASP A 130 6.03 -0.23 -16.97
C ASP A 130 6.65 -0.73 -15.66
N ALA A 131 6.10 -1.79 -15.05
CA ALA A 131 6.69 -2.42 -13.87
C ALA A 131 8.07 -3.03 -14.16
N VAL A 132 8.28 -3.65 -15.33
CA VAL A 132 9.59 -4.11 -15.80
C VAL A 132 10.58 -2.95 -15.86
N GLU A 133 10.17 -1.79 -16.38
CA GLU A 133 11.02 -0.60 -16.40
C GLU A 133 11.37 -0.08 -15.00
N VAL A 134 10.39 0.00 -14.10
CA VAL A 134 10.62 0.41 -12.70
C VAL A 134 11.60 -0.53 -12.00
N THR A 135 11.40 -1.84 -12.13
CA THR A 135 12.28 -2.88 -11.57
C THR A 135 13.71 -2.72 -12.08
N ARG A 136 13.88 -2.58 -13.39
CA ARG A 136 15.20 -2.35 -14.01
C ARG A 136 15.85 -1.05 -13.53
N LYS A 137 15.10 0.05 -13.45
CA LYS A 137 15.60 1.35 -12.95
C LYS A 137 15.98 1.29 -11.47
N LEU A 138 15.35 0.45 -10.66
CA LEU A 138 15.72 0.21 -9.27
C LEU A 138 16.86 -0.81 -9.10
N ASN A 139 17.52 -1.21 -10.20
CA ASN A 139 18.63 -2.16 -10.24
C ASN A 139 18.24 -3.60 -9.82
N PHE A 140 17.01 -4.01 -10.12
CA PHE A 140 16.57 -5.40 -9.99
C PHE A 140 16.47 -6.07 -11.35
N THR A 141 16.86 -7.33 -11.40
CA THR A 141 16.81 -8.14 -12.64
C THR A 141 15.47 -8.84 -12.81
N TYR A 142 14.79 -9.16 -11.71
CA TYR A 142 13.64 -10.04 -11.72
C TYR A 142 12.38 -9.38 -11.16
N LEU A 143 11.25 -9.62 -11.85
CA LEU A 143 9.92 -9.21 -11.44
C LEU A 143 9.00 -10.44 -11.36
N TRP A 144 8.28 -10.59 -10.26
CA TRP A 144 7.23 -11.58 -10.11
C TRP A 144 5.87 -10.96 -10.45
N VAL A 145 5.10 -11.63 -11.31
CA VAL A 145 3.75 -11.25 -11.72
C VAL A 145 2.89 -12.50 -11.72
N ASP A 146 1.81 -12.50 -10.93
CA ASP A 146 0.92 -13.64 -10.72
C ASP A 146 0.46 -14.31 -12.03
N ARG A 147 -0.02 -13.51 -12.99
CA ARG A 147 -0.56 -13.99 -14.26
C ARG A 147 0.50 -14.66 -15.14
N SER A 148 1.73 -14.13 -15.14
CA SER A 148 2.81 -14.55 -16.04
C SER A 148 3.73 -15.60 -15.42
N CYS A 149 3.93 -15.57 -14.11
CA CYS A 149 4.85 -16.46 -13.40
C CYS A 149 4.18 -17.75 -12.91
N ILE A 150 2.84 -17.79 -12.83
CA ILE A 150 2.07 -19.00 -12.51
C ILE A 150 1.55 -19.61 -13.81
N ASN A 151 1.79 -20.91 -14.01
CA ASN A 151 1.22 -21.67 -15.10
C ASN A 151 -0.30 -21.78 -14.91
N GLN A 152 -1.06 -20.96 -15.62
CA GLN A 152 -2.51 -20.93 -15.50
C GLN A 152 -3.19 -22.23 -16.00
N SER A 153 -2.48 -23.05 -16.79
CA SER A 153 -2.99 -24.29 -17.35
C SER A 153 -2.76 -25.51 -16.45
N ASP A 154 -1.78 -25.47 -15.54
CA ASP A 154 -1.51 -26.54 -14.59
C ASP A 154 -2.19 -26.23 -13.25
N LEU A 155 -3.30 -26.92 -12.98
CA LEU A 155 -4.10 -26.69 -11.76
C LEU A 155 -3.37 -27.08 -10.48
N ASP A 156 -2.48 -28.07 -10.51
CA ASP A 156 -1.74 -28.54 -9.33
C ASP A 156 -0.61 -27.56 -8.98
N GLU A 157 0.10 -27.07 -9.99
CA GLU A 157 1.11 -26.03 -9.82
C GLU A 157 0.46 -24.71 -9.38
N LYS A 158 -0.61 -24.30 -10.07
CA LYS A 158 -1.38 -23.11 -9.74
C LYS A 158 -1.90 -23.15 -8.31
N GLY A 159 -2.53 -24.26 -7.89
CA GLY A 159 -3.02 -24.41 -6.53
C GLY A 159 -1.90 -24.32 -5.49
N TYR A 160 -0.73 -24.90 -5.79
CA TYR A 160 0.45 -24.80 -4.92
C TYR A 160 0.98 -23.38 -4.81
N LEU A 161 1.20 -22.67 -5.92
CA LEU A 161 1.72 -21.29 -5.90
C LEU A 161 0.72 -20.31 -5.28
N ILE A 162 -0.59 -20.47 -5.54
CA ILE A 162 -1.64 -19.68 -4.89
C ILE A 162 -1.59 -19.88 -3.37
N SER A 163 -1.40 -21.10 -2.89
CA SER A 163 -1.26 -21.37 -1.44
C SER A 163 -0.01 -20.73 -0.83
N ARG A 164 0.94 -20.32 -1.68
CA ARG A 164 2.24 -19.73 -1.32
C ARG A 164 2.37 -18.25 -1.65
N MET A 165 1.29 -17.59 -2.09
CA MET A 165 1.25 -16.14 -2.36
C MET A 165 1.82 -15.32 -1.20
N THR A 166 1.51 -15.72 0.04
CA THR A 166 2.08 -15.11 1.25
C THR A 166 3.59 -15.09 1.23
N THR A 167 4.20 -16.26 1.03
CA THR A 167 5.65 -16.43 1.01
C THR A 167 6.29 -15.64 -0.13
N ILE A 168 5.62 -15.57 -1.30
CA ILE A 168 6.11 -14.83 -2.46
C ILE A 168 6.07 -13.31 -2.24
N TYR A 169 4.96 -12.74 -1.76
CA TYR A 169 4.91 -11.29 -1.51
C TYR A 169 5.74 -10.86 -0.29
N GLU A 170 5.82 -11.69 0.73
CA GLU A 170 6.65 -11.45 1.91
C GLU A 170 8.15 -11.52 1.59
N ALA A 171 8.56 -12.35 0.62
CA ALA A 171 9.94 -12.45 0.18
C ALA A 171 10.30 -11.47 -0.95
N ALA A 172 9.37 -10.68 -1.50
CA ALA A 172 9.74 -9.63 -2.44
C ALA A 172 10.52 -8.51 -1.72
N ASP A 173 11.53 -7.95 -2.39
CA ASP A 173 12.27 -6.79 -1.85
C ASP A 173 11.36 -5.57 -1.69
N PHE A 174 10.50 -5.37 -2.69
CA PHE A 174 9.39 -4.44 -2.71
C PHE A 174 8.31 -4.92 -3.68
N THR A 175 7.10 -4.42 -3.48
CA THR A 175 5.95 -4.65 -4.35
C THR A 175 5.54 -3.34 -5.02
N ILE A 176 5.47 -3.36 -6.35
CA ILE A 176 4.89 -2.29 -7.15
C ILE A 176 3.38 -2.49 -7.12
N VAL A 177 2.63 -1.46 -6.73
CA VAL A 177 1.17 -1.48 -6.71
C VAL A 177 0.65 -0.50 -7.77
N ALA A 178 -0.07 -1.04 -8.75
CA ALA A 178 -0.76 -0.25 -9.76
C ALA A 178 -2.18 0.09 -9.28
N ALA A 179 -2.32 1.23 -8.58
CA ALA A 179 -3.60 1.71 -8.09
C ALA A 179 -4.33 2.63 -9.09
N ALA A 180 -3.63 3.11 -10.12
CA ALA A 180 -4.21 3.89 -11.22
C ALA A 180 -4.88 2.99 -12.27
N GLY A 181 -5.91 3.52 -12.92
CA GLY A 181 -6.65 2.81 -13.96
C GLY A 181 -7.55 1.67 -13.51
N SER A 182 -8.06 0.94 -14.50
CA SER A 182 -9.10 -0.10 -14.37
C SER A 182 -8.65 -1.50 -14.84
N GLY A 183 -7.43 -1.63 -15.33
CA GLY A 183 -6.92 -2.87 -15.94
C GLY A 183 -5.44 -2.80 -16.31
N ALA A 184 -4.90 -3.92 -16.77
CA ALA A 184 -3.49 -4.10 -17.09
C ALA A 184 -2.98 -3.23 -18.24
N SER A 185 -3.87 -2.76 -19.11
CA SER A 185 -3.54 -1.90 -20.25
C SER A 185 -3.33 -0.43 -19.88
N HIS A 186 -3.63 -0.02 -18.64
CA HIS A 186 -3.53 1.37 -18.23
C HIS A 186 -2.08 1.89 -18.14
N GLY A 187 -1.16 1.07 -17.62
CA GLY A 187 0.22 1.48 -17.34
C GLY A 187 0.44 2.00 -15.92
N LEU A 188 1.67 2.41 -15.60
CA LEU A 188 2.02 3.09 -14.36
C LEU A 188 2.24 4.59 -14.63
N PRO A 189 1.43 5.49 -14.04
CA PRO A 189 1.57 6.94 -14.25
C PRO A 189 3.00 7.47 -14.05
N GLY A 190 3.53 8.16 -15.05
CA GLY A 190 4.88 8.74 -15.07
C GLY A 190 5.95 7.78 -15.58
N VAL A 191 5.62 6.54 -15.92
CA VAL A 191 6.54 5.53 -16.46
C VAL A 191 6.29 5.34 -17.96
N ARG A 192 7.36 5.20 -18.75
CA ARG A 192 7.30 5.00 -20.21
C ARG A 192 6.39 6.02 -20.90
N SER A 193 5.37 5.54 -21.59
CA SER A 193 4.38 6.33 -22.33
C SER A 193 3.14 6.67 -21.51
N THR A 194 3.07 6.25 -20.24
CA THR A 194 1.90 6.42 -19.39
C THR A 194 1.96 7.78 -18.69
N PRO A 195 1.15 8.77 -19.08
CA PRO A 195 1.20 10.09 -18.48
C PRO A 195 0.63 10.05 -17.06
N ARG A 196 1.26 10.77 -16.13
CA ARG A 196 0.65 11.09 -14.84
C ARG A 196 -0.10 12.42 -14.90
N ARG A 197 -1.07 12.60 -14.02
CA ARG A 197 -1.75 13.90 -13.88
C ARG A 197 -0.76 14.96 -13.39
N PRO A 198 -0.70 16.13 -14.04
CA PRO A 198 0.27 17.15 -13.69
C PRO A 198 -0.03 17.78 -12.33
N GLN A 199 1.03 18.11 -11.58
CA GLN A 199 0.90 18.87 -10.35
C GLN A 199 0.49 20.33 -10.66
N PRO A 200 -0.63 20.82 -10.09
CA PRO A 200 -0.97 22.22 -10.19
C PRO A 200 0.09 23.09 -9.53
N LYS A 201 0.63 24.05 -10.30
CA LYS A 201 1.63 25.01 -9.83
C LYS A 201 1.44 26.39 -10.46
N TYR A 202 1.71 27.44 -9.69
CA TYR A 202 1.57 28.82 -10.13
C TYR A 202 2.71 29.70 -9.62
N TYR A 203 3.39 30.39 -10.53
CA TYR A 203 4.43 31.36 -10.20
C TYR A 203 3.79 32.73 -9.98
N VAL A 204 3.95 33.27 -8.77
CA VAL A 204 3.47 34.61 -8.41
C VAL A 204 4.51 35.63 -8.88
N ASP A 205 4.07 36.81 -9.32
CA ASP A 205 4.93 37.91 -9.77
C ASP A 205 6.02 38.31 -8.75
N SER A 206 5.76 38.07 -7.46
CA SER A 206 6.73 38.24 -6.37
C SER A 206 7.93 37.26 -6.40
N GLY A 207 7.96 36.32 -7.34
CA GLY A 207 8.95 35.23 -7.43
C GLY A 207 8.62 34.01 -6.57
N SER A 208 7.54 34.04 -5.78
CA SER A 208 7.09 32.89 -4.98
C SER A 208 6.39 31.83 -5.86
N LEU A 209 6.49 30.56 -5.47
CA LEU A 209 5.84 29.45 -6.16
C LEU A 209 4.70 28.89 -5.29
N LEU A 210 3.50 28.77 -5.84
CA LEU A 210 2.38 28.05 -5.24
C LEU A 210 2.35 26.63 -5.80
N LEU A 211 2.39 25.62 -4.93
CA LEU A 211 2.41 24.19 -5.26
C LEU A 211 1.28 23.45 -4.57
N SER A 212 0.56 22.60 -5.30
CA SER A 212 -0.36 21.64 -4.69
C SER A 212 0.39 20.39 -4.21
N ILE A 213 0.12 19.92 -2.99
CA ILE A 213 0.60 18.60 -2.52
C ILE A 213 -0.24 17.43 -3.02
N LEU A 214 -1.16 17.66 -3.98
CA LEU A 214 -2.01 16.63 -4.58
C LEU A 214 -2.94 15.90 -3.59
N PRO A 215 -3.95 15.15 -4.08
CA PRO A 215 -4.75 14.30 -3.21
C PRO A 215 -3.89 13.33 -2.40
N ASP A 216 -4.35 12.98 -1.19
CA ASP A 216 -3.69 11.96 -0.37
C ASP A 216 -3.73 10.61 -1.11
N PRO A 217 -2.58 9.95 -1.33
CA PRO A 217 -2.51 8.70 -2.07
C PRO A 217 -3.37 7.59 -1.48
N ARG A 218 -3.54 7.55 -0.15
CA ARG A 218 -4.37 6.53 0.52
C ARG A 218 -5.82 6.66 0.09
N ARG A 219 -6.32 7.89 -0.06
CA ARG A 219 -7.69 8.14 -0.54
C ARG A 219 -7.85 7.75 -2.00
N GLU A 220 -6.87 8.05 -2.84
CA GLU A 220 -6.88 7.61 -4.24
C GLU A 220 -6.91 6.10 -4.36
N VAL A 221 -6.10 5.40 -3.57
CA VAL A 221 -6.14 3.93 -3.49
C VAL A 221 -7.52 3.48 -3.06
N MET A 222 -8.09 4.01 -1.97
CA MET A 222 -9.43 3.61 -1.50
C MET A 222 -10.55 3.82 -2.54
N GLN A 223 -10.39 4.78 -3.45
CA GLN A 223 -11.34 5.09 -4.51
C GLN A 223 -11.06 4.34 -5.83
N SER A 224 -9.92 3.63 -5.92
CA SER A 224 -9.50 2.92 -7.13
C SER A 224 -10.25 1.60 -7.33
N GLN A 225 -10.26 1.11 -8.58
CA GLN A 225 -10.71 -0.25 -8.89
C GLN A 225 -9.78 -1.31 -8.29
N TYR A 226 -8.52 -0.98 -8.02
CA TYR A 226 -7.60 -1.87 -7.33
C TYR A 226 -8.16 -2.24 -5.93
N TRP A 227 -8.66 -1.27 -5.18
CA TRP A 227 -9.15 -1.47 -3.81
C TRP A 227 -10.41 -2.33 -3.68
N THR A 228 -11.15 -2.50 -4.77
CA THR A 228 -12.36 -3.32 -4.83
C THR A 228 -12.06 -4.80 -5.11
N ARG A 229 -10.79 -5.18 -5.31
CA ARG A 229 -10.37 -6.56 -5.53
C ARG A 229 -9.88 -7.19 -4.23
N GLY A 230 -10.43 -8.34 -3.85
CA GLY A 230 -10.16 -8.97 -2.55
C GLY A 230 -8.71 -9.42 -2.36
N TRP A 231 -8.04 -9.90 -3.41
CA TRP A 231 -6.63 -10.33 -3.33
C TRP A 231 -5.65 -9.20 -3.00
N THR A 232 -5.99 -7.95 -3.32
CA THR A 232 -5.12 -6.78 -3.04
C THR A 232 -4.85 -6.59 -1.56
N TYR A 233 -5.71 -7.14 -0.69
CA TYR A 233 -5.43 -7.23 0.73
C TYR A 233 -4.20 -8.07 1.02
N GLN A 234 -4.16 -9.30 0.48
CA GLN A 234 -3.07 -10.24 0.73
C GLN A 234 -1.76 -9.67 0.18
N GLU A 235 -1.79 -9.19 -1.06
CA GLU A 235 -0.61 -8.65 -1.73
C GLU A 235 -0.10 -7.40 -1.02
N GLY A 236 -1.00 -6.50 -0.60
CA GLY A 236 -0.66 -5.27 0.08
C GLY A 236 -0.21 -5.44 1.53
N VAL A 237 -0.85 -6.30 2.33
CA VAL A 237 -0.50 -6.48 3.75
C VAL A 237 0.76 -7.32 3.93
N LEU A 238 1.03 -8.27 3.03
CA LEU A 238 2.16 -9.20 3.16
C LEU A 238 3.48 -8.61 2.63
N SER A 239 3.40 -7.57 1.81
CA SER A 239 4.57 -6.88 1.26
C SER A 239 5.32 -6.08 2.34
N ASN A 240 6.65 -6.27 2.43
CA ASN A 240 7.49 -5.50 3.37
C ASN A 240 7.60 -4.01 3.00
N ARG A 241 7.62 -3.72 1.69
CA ARG A 241 7.78 -2.40 1.09
C ARG A 241 6.87 -2.31 -0.11
N ARG A 242 6.20 -1.17 -0.27
CA ARG A 242 5.28 -0.90 -1.37
C ARG A 242 5.62 0.41 -2.03
N ILE A 243 5.66 0.37 -3.36
CA ILE A 243 5.72 1.54 -4.23
C ILE A 243 4.38 1.59 -4.94
N VAL A 244 3.53 2.51 -4.54
CA VAL A 244 2.16 2.62 -5.05
C VAL A 244 2.09 3.76 -6.06
N PHE A 245 1.59 3.44 -7.24
CA PHE A 245 1.37 4.41 -8.31
C PHE A 245 -0.11 4.79 -8.33
N THR A 246 -0.43 6.04 -7.95
CA THR A 246 -1.75 6.65 -8.15
C THR A 246 -1.77 7.46 -9.44
N GLU A 247 -2.94 8.01 -9.80
CA GLU A 247 -3.10 8.87 -10.97
C GLU A 247 -2.26 10.15 -10.88
N HIS A 248 -2.00 10.62 -9.66
CA HIS A 248 -1.33 11.89 -9.40
C HIS A 248 0.11 11.73 -8.90
N GLN A 249 0.38 10.76 -8.02
CA GLN A 249 1.70 10.60 -7.40
C GLN A 249 2.11 9.19 -7.01
N THR A 250 3.42 9.01 -6.85
CA THR A 250 3.98 7.81 -6.23
C THR A 250 3.91 7.93 -4.71
N TYR A 251 3.59 6.82 -4.06
CA TYR A 251 3.50 6.70 -2.62
C TYR A 251 4.34 5.53 -2.13
N TRP A 252 5.09 5.75 -1.06
CA TRP A 252 5.89 4.71 -0.41
C TRP A 252 5.24 4.28 0.90
N GLU A 253 5.23 2.98 1.14
CA GLU A 253 4.85 2.42 2.44
C GLU A 253 5.67 1.18 2.77
N CYS A 254 6.44 1.22 3.85
CA CYS A 254 7.07 0.07 4.46
C CYS A 254 6.56 -0.13 5.90
N ARG A 255 7.11 -1.08 6.64
CA ARG A 255 6.66 -1.36 8.02
C ARG A 255 6.89 -0.27 9.06
N SER A 256 7.72 0.72 8.74
CA SER A 256 8.09 1.77 9.71
C SER A 256 7.83 3.18 9.19
N MET A 257 7.60 3.37 7.89
CA MET A 257 7.30 4.68 7.34
C MET A 257 6.39 4.62 6.12
N ALA A 258 5.60 5.67 5.96
CA ALA A 258 4.92 6.06 4.75
C ALA A 258 5.43 7.43 4.26
N SER A 259 5.47 7.65 2.96
CA SER A 259 5.94 8.93 2.39
C SER A 259 5.23 9.24 1.08
N HIS A 260 4.92 10.53 0.88
CA HIS A 260 4.26 11.04 -0.32
C HIS A 260 5.32 11.67 -1.23
N GLU A 261 5.19 11.54 -2.55
CA GLU A 261 6.16 12.15 -3.48
C GLU A 261 6.07 13.67 -3.50
N SER A 262 4.87 14.24 -3.29
CA SER A 262 4.58 15.67 -3.35
C SER A 262 4.81 16.44 -2.05
N ALA A 263 5.11 15.74 -0.95
CA ALA A 263 5.27 16.36 0.36
C ALA A 263 6.51 15.78 1.06
N ASP A 264 7.33 16.67 1.62
CA ASP A 264 8.47 16.34 2.47
C ASP A 264 7.97 16.02 3.88
N ILE A 265 7.08 15.02 3.96
CA ILE A 265 6.56 14.45 5.20
C ILE A 265 6.80 12.95 5.19
N THR A 266 7.52 12.48 6.21
CA THR A 266 7.64 11.06 6.51
C THR A 266 6.71 10.75 7.67
N LEU A 267 5.68 9.94 7.40
CA LEU A 267 4.78 9.43 8.42
C LEU A 267 5.39 8.17 9.02
N PHE A 268 5.92 8.27 10.23
CA PHE A 268 6.46 7.11 10.93
C PHE A 268 5.33 6.25 11.50
N HIS A 269 5.41 4.94 11.30
CA HIS A 269 4.51 4.00 11.96
C HIS A 269 5.04 3.75 13.37
N THR A 270 4.28 4.14 14.39
CA THR A 270 4.59 3.79 15.78
C THR A 270 4.24 2.32 15.99
N PRO A 271 5.21 1.43 16.27
CA PRO A 271 4.91 0.03 16.62
C PRO A 271 4.05 0.02 17.88
N ALA A 272 3.10 -0.92 17.98
CA ALA A 272 2.32 -1.08 19.19
C ALA A 272 3.24 -1.64 20.30
N SER A 273 3.78 -0.75 21.14
CA SER A 273 4.55 -0.98 22.37
C SER A 273 6.05 -1.31 22.24
N PHE A 274 6.86 -0.31 22.57
CA PHE A 274 8.29 -0.40 22.89
C PHE A 274 8.58 -0.86 24.34
N LYS A 275 7.72 -1.67 24.96
CA LYS A 275 7.93 -2.08 26.36
C LYS A 275 8.04 -3.57 26.65
N ASP A 276 7.84 -4.47 25.70
CA ASP A 276 8.24 -5.85 25.98
C ASP A 276 8.61 -6.62 24.72
N ASN A 277 9.72 -7.32 24.80
CA ASN A 277 10.44 -7.95 23.69
C ASN A 277 9.79 -9.29 23.28
N SER A 278 8.47 -9.40 23.36
CA SER A 278 7.76 -10.63 23.05
C SER A 278 6.35 -10.35 22.53
N ASN A 279 6.14 -10.79 21.29
CA ASN A 279 4.89 -10.88 20.53
C ASN A 279 4.55 -9.65 19.67
N TYR A 280 4.91 -9.76 18.39
CA TYR A 280 4.35 -8.95 17.30
C TYR A 280 2.83 -9.02 17.38
N LEU A 281 2.19 -7.92 17.77
CA LEU A 281 0.75 -7.80 17.76
C LEU A 281 0.28 -7.78 16.30
N LEU A 282 -0.88 -8.34 16.01
CA LEU A 282 -1.49 -8.25 14.68
C LEU A 282 -1.65 -6.79 14.21
N VAL A 283 -1.71 -5.85 15.15
CA VAL A 283 -1.68 -4.39 14.92
C VAL A 283 -0.42 -3.93 14.16
N ASP A 284 0.73 -4.58 14.35
CA ASP A 284 1.97 -4.25 13.61
C ASP A 284 1.93 -4.70 12.14
N PHE A 285 1.00 -5.60 11.76
CA PHE A 285 0.74 -5.93 10.36
C PHE A 285 -0.16 -4.90 9.67
N LEU A 286 -0.92 -4.12 10.44
CA LEU A 286 -1.89 -3.14 9.95
C LEU A 286 -1.30 -1.74 10.11
N LEU A 287 -0.36 -1.45 9.21
CA LEU A 287 0.38 -0.19 9.14
C LEU A 287 -0.57 1.00 8.98
N THR A 288 -0.21 2.15 9.57
CA THR A 288 -1.06 3.37 9.56
C THR A 288 -1.23 4.01 8.17
N GLY A 289 -0.71 3.38 7.11
CA GLY A 289 -0.86 3.79 5.72
C GLY A 289 -2.16 3.30 5.08
N ILE A 290 -2.09 2.67 3.90
CA ILE A 290 -3.24 2.37 3.03
C ILE A 290 -4.33 1.55 3.72
N PHE A 291 -3.99 0.70 4.71
CA PHE A 291 -4.92 -0.25 5.32
C PHE A 291 -5.49 0.20 6.68
N LYS A 292 -5.16 1.40 7.18
CA LYS A 292 -5.61 1.91 8.49
C LYS A 292 -7.14 1.91 8.64
N GLY A 293 -7.88 2.32 7.61
CA GLY A 293 -9.34 2.46 7.67
C GLY A 293 -10.13 1.16 7.84
N GLY A 294 -9.54 0.00 7.52
CA GLY A 294 -10.17 -1.31 7.76
C GLY A 294 -10.03 -1.81 9.20
N ALA A 295 -9.09 -1.24 9.96
CA ALA A 295 -8.79 -1.64 11.33
C ALA A 295 -9.56 -0.82 12.38
N PHE A 296 -9.98 0.40 12.04
CA PHE A 296 -10.58 1.37 12.97
C PHE A 296 -12.10 1.57 12.83
N SER A 297 -12.76 0.94 11.86
CA SER A 297 -14.22 1.07 11.67
C SER A 297 -15.08 0.42 12.77
N GLY A 298 -14.47 -0.10 13.84
CA GLY A 298 -15.13 -0.57 15.06
C GLY A 298 -14.96 0.34 16.28
N GLY A 299 -14.40 1.55 16.13
CA GLY A 299 -14.19 2.50 17.22
C GLY A 299 -15.19 3.65 17.20
N SER A 300 -16.14 3.62 18.11
CA SER A 300 -17.10 4.70 18.37
C SER A 300 -16.39 6.02 18.68
N ASN A 301 -16.47 6.98 17.75
CA ASN A 301 -16.48 8.41 18.03
C ASN A 301 -17.22 9.20 16.93
N ALA A 302 -18.21 8.57 16.29
CA ALA A 302 -19.29 9.31 15.63
C ALA A 302 -20.30 9.67 16.72
N HIS A 303 -20.37 10.95 17.07
CA HIS A 303 -21.39 11.47 17.96
C HIS A 303 -22.78 11.14 17.41
N GLN A 304 -23.60 10.53 18.28
CA GLN A 304 -25.06 10.59 18.32
C GLN A 304 -25.79 10.46 16.98
N ASP A 305 -26.10 9.22 16.61
CA ASP A 305 -27.45 8.79 16.18
C ASP A 305 -27.32 7.47 15.41
N ASP A 306 -27.33 6.34 16.13
CA ASP A 306 -27.72 5.05 15.55
C ASP A 306 -28.24 4.14 16.67
N ALA A 307 -29.32 4.61 17.29
CA ALA A 307 -30.13 3.84 18.22
C ALA A 307 -31.15 2.98 17.45
N VAL A 308 -30.70 2.04 16.59
CA VAL A 308 -31.54 0.94 16.11
C VAL A 308 -30.64 -0.28 15.88
N ILE A 309 -31.07 -1.44 16.40
CA ILE A 309 -30.36 -2.74 16.45
C ILE A 309 -29.63 -2.98 17.79
N SER A 310 -30.45 -3.07 18.82
CA SER A 310 -30.17 -3.73 20.10
C SER A 310 -31.33 -4.69 20.37
N ASN A 311 -31.05 -5.99 20.42
CA ASN A 311 -31.80 -6.98 21.22
C ASN A 311 -31.06 -8.34 21.28
N ASP A 312 -29.73 -8.31 21.36
CA ASP A 312 -28.95 -9.49 21.77
C ASP A 312 -27.83 -9.02 22.71
N GLU A 313 -28.10 -9.11 24.02
CA GLU A 313 -27.29 -8.54 25.11
C GLU A 313 -26.09 -9.40 25.53
N ALA A 314 -25.71 -10.43 24.76
CA ALA A 314 -24.71 -11.39 25.24
C ALA A 314 -23.24 -11.13 24.85
N TYR A 315 -22.91 -10.39 23.78
CA TYR A 315 -21.52 -10.30 23.31
C TYR A 315 -21.15 -8.99 22.58
N ARG A 316 -21.35 -7.84 23.25
CA ARG A 316 -20.69 -6.58 22.85
C ARG A 316 -19.34 -6.48 23.57
N LEU A 317 -18.25 -6.64 22.82
CA LEU A 317 -16.93 -6.18 23.26
C LEU A 317 -16.71 -4.78 22.68
N ASP A 318 -16.76 -3.80 23.57
CA ASP A 318 -16.18 -2.48 23.35
C ASP A 318 -14.67 -2.65 23.12
N TYR A 319 -14.23 -2.24 21.93
CA TYR A 319 -12.84 -2.10 21.45
C TYR A 319 -12.06 -3.39 21.12
N GLY A 320 -11.56 -3.41 19.88
CA GLY A 320 -10.87 -4.53 19.25
C GLY A 320 -9.53 -4.92 19.88
N PHE A 321 -9.27 -6.22 19.78
CA PHE A 321 -8.11 -7.01 20.23
C PHE A 321 -8.09 -7.40 21.73
N PRO A 322 -7.67 -8.65 22.04
CA PRO A 322 -7.66 -9.19 23.39
C PRO A 322 -6.79 -8.34 24.33
N VAL A 323 -7.23 -8.25 25.58
CA VAL A 323 -6.45 -7.70 26.70
C VAL A 323 -5.09 -8.39 26.76
N VAL A 324 -4.03 -7.65 27.10
CA VAL A 324 -2.60 -8.08 27.16
C VAL A 324 -2.38 -9.44 27.86
N ASN A 325 -3.31 -9.86 28.72
CA ASN A 325 -3.26 -11.13 29.45
C ASN A 325 -3.94 -12.33 28.73
N GLU A 326 -4.51 -12.14 27.53
CA GLU A 326 -5.13 -13.17 26.69
C GLU A 326 -4.48 -13.28 25.29
N ILE A 327 -3.15 -13.18 25.20
CA ILE A 327 -2.43 -13.42 23.94
C ILE A 327 -2.29 -14.93 23.71
N ASN A 328 -3.41 -15.61 23.50
CA ASN A 328 -3.42 -16.95 22.92
C ASN A 328 -3.55 -16.81 21.39
N VAL A 329 -2.86 -17.66 20.62
CA VAL A 329 -2.95 -17.78 19.15
C VAL A 329 -4.40 -17.68 18.65
N ARG A 330 -5.36 -18.23 19.39
CA ARG A 330 -6.79 -18.17 19.08
C ARG A 330 -7.36 -16.74 19.02
N ALA A 331 -6.87 -15.80 19.83
CA ALA A 331 -7.33 -14.43 19.83
C ALA A 331 -6.70 -13.61 18.69
N GLN A 332 -5.43 -13.89 18.35
CA GLN A 332 -4.77 -13.32 17.16
C GLN A 332 -5.45 -13.76 15.86
N LEU A 333 -5.75 -15.06 15.74
CA LEU A 333 -6.48 -15.61 14.59
C LEU A 333 -7.89 -15.02 14.46
N ARG A 334 -8.58 -14.78 15.57
CA ARG A 334 -9.89 -14.10 15.57
C ARG A 334 -9.79 -12.66 15.07
N GLY A 335 -8.82 -11.89 15.58
CA GLY A 335 -8.60 -10.51 15.11
C GLY A 335 -8.28 -10.42 13.61
N LEU A 336 -7.51 -11.37 13.08
CA LEU A 336 -7.23 -11.43 11.65
C LEU A 336 -8.48 -11.78 10.83
N ALA A 337 -9.26 -12.75 11.30
CA ALA A 337 -10.51 -13.14 10.64
C ALA A 337 -11.51 -11.98 10.58
N ASP A 338 -11.65 -11.22 11.67
CA ASP A 338 -12.55 -10.07 11.71
C ASP A 338 -12.05 -8.92 10.82
N HIS A 339 -10.75 -8.66 10.78
CA HIS A 339 -10.20 -7.67 9.85
C HIS A 339 -10.38 -8.06 8.38
N MET A 340 -10.15 -9.33 8.04
CA MET A 340 -10.43 -9.85 6.70
C MET A 340 -11.92 -9.74 6.36
N ARG A 341 -12.80 -9.96 7.34
CA ARG A 341 -14.25 -9.79 7.17
C ARG A 341 -14.60 -8.34 6.90
N GLU A 342 -14.13 -7.39 7.70
CA GLU A 342 -14.34 -5.94 7.47
C GLU A 342 -13.76 -5.50 6.12
N PHE A 343 -12.59 -5.99 5.74
CA PHE A 343 -12.03 -5.76 4.40
C PHE A 343 -12.98 -6.30 3.31
N THR A 344 -13.52 -7.50 3.49
CA THR A 344 -14.38 -8.17 2.51
C THR A 344 -15.81 -7.60 2.49
N LYS A 345 -16.25 -6.83 3.50
CA LYS A 345 -17.52 -6.09 3.49
C LYS A 345 -17.55 -4.96 2.45
N ARG A 346 -16.41 -4.61 1.84
CA ARG A 346 -16.39 -3.75 0.66
C ARG A 346 -17.29 -4.39 -0.41
N HIS A 347 -17.92 -3.56 -1.24
CA HIS A 347 -18.61 -4.05 -2.42
C HIS A 347 -17.55 -4.52 -3.44
N LEU A 348 -17.02 -5.75 -3.24
CA LEU A 348 -16.01 -6.32 -4.10
C LEU A 348 -16.58 -6.50 -5.50
N THR A 349 -15.77 -6.21 -6.52
CA THR A 349 -16.26 -6.18 -7.91
C THR A 349 -16.54 -7.58 -8.47
N GLN A 350 -15.97 -8.64 -7.89
CA GLN A 350 -16.18 -10.02 -8.32
C GLN A 350 -16.39 -10.96 -7.12
N ASP A 351 -17.39 -11.84 -7.20
CA ASP A 351 -17.71 -12.80 -6.15
C ASP A 351 -16.57 -13.82 -5.88
N THR A 352 -15.70 -14.03 -6.87
CA THR A 352 -14.52 -14.89 -6.75
C THR A 352 -13.42 -14.29 -5.88
N ASP A 353 -13.50 -13.01 -5.54
CA ASP A 353 -12.47 -12.29 -4.80
C ASP A 353 -12.54 -12.50 -3.28
N ILE A 354 -13.53 -13.26 -2.81
CA ILE A 354 -13.68 -13.56 -1.39
C ILE A 354 -12.45 -14.35 -0.92
N LEU A 355 -11.72 -13.78 0.05
CA LEU A 355 -10.53 -14.38 0.62
C LEU A 355 -10.87 -15.76 1.24
N PRO A 356 -10.11 -16.84 0.95
CA PRO A 356 -10.43 -18.20 1.39
C PRO A 356 -10.66 -18.36 2.89
N ALA A 357 -9.99 -17.56 3.73
CA ALA A 357 -10.16 -17.61 5.19
C ALA A 357 -11.60 -17.23 5.64
N CYS A 358 -12.36 -16.47 4.83
CA CYS A 358 -13.77 -16.16 5.11
C CYS A 358 -14.72 -17.32 4.76
N LYS A 359 -14.30 -18.32 3.98
CA LYS A 359 -15.15 -19.48 3.64
C LYS A 359 -15.24 -20.50 4.78
N GLN A 360 -14.27 -20.52 5.70
CA GLN A 360 -14.23 -21.51 6.80
C GLN A 360 -15.21 -21.22 7.94
N SER A 361 -15.85 -20.05 7.99
CA SER A 361 -16.77 -19.67 9.08
C SER A 361 -18.25 -19.99 8.84
N TYR A 362 -18.63 -20.58 7.70
CA TYR A 362 -20.04 -20.91 7.40
C TYR A 362 -20.41 -22.40 7.57
N HIS A 363 -19.49 -23.22 8.07
CA HIS A 363 -19.78 -24.61 8.43
C HIS A 363 -19.32 -24.91 9.86
N ALA A 364 -20.04 -24.34 10.82
CA ALA A 364 -20.09 -24.86 12.18
C ALA A 364 -21.57 -24.88 12.61
N ASN A 365 -22.13 -26.10 12.56
CA ASN A 365 -23.43 -26.60 13.03
C ASN A 365 -24.52 -25.62 13.47
#